data_AF-A0A434G743-F1
#
_entry.id   AF-A0A434G743-F1
#
_cell.length_a   1.000
_cell.length_b   1.000
_cell.length_c   1.000
_cell.angle_alpha   90.00
_cell.angle_beta   90.00
_cell.angle_gamma   90.00
#
_symmetry.space_group_name_H-M   'P 1'
#
loop_
_entity.id
_entity.type
_entity.pdbx_description
1 polymer ?
#
loop_
_entity_poly.entity_id
_entity_poly.type
_entity_poly.pdbx_seq_one_letter_code
_entity_poly.pdbx_strand_id
1 'polypeptide(L)'
;MLTEERHQLIRDQLAADGKVLAGELASRFGVSEDTVRRDLRELAKAGQLRRVYGGAIASAPFAAASVGQRSGHAVEEKARLARAAVGLLVAGDFLFI
;
A
#
# COMPACT_ATOMS: atom_id res chain seq x y z
N MET A 1 9.27 20.78 -5.40
CA MET A 1 9.19 19.37 -5.84
C MET A 1 8.42 19.31 -7.14
N LEU A 2 8.93 18.58 -8.14
CA LEU A 2 8.24 18.39 -9.42
C LEU A 2 7.05 17.44 -9.25
N THR A 3 6.01 17.59 -10.08
CA THR A 3 4.82 16.74 -10.01
C THR A 3 5.14 15.26 -10.30
N GLU A 4 5.94 14.99 -11.33
CA GLU A 4 6.32 13.63 -11.71
C GLU A 4 7.13 12.92 -10.61
N GLU A 5 8.04 13.65 -9.98
CA GLU A 5 8.81 13.17 -8.83
C GLU A 5 7.89 12.81 -7.66
N ARG A 6 6.87 13.63 -7.40
CA ARG A 6 5.88 13.38 -6.35
C ARG A 6 5.01 12.18 -6.65
N HIS A 7 4.61 12.02 -7.92
CA HIS A 7 3.87 10.85 -8.39
C HIS A 7 4.69 9.57 -8.21
N GLN A 8 5.99 9.61 -8.50
CA GLN A 8 6.87 8.48 -8.24
C GLN A 8 6.94 8.12 -6.75
N LEU A 9 7.16 9.10 -5.87
CA LEU A 9 7.19 8.84 -4.43
C LEU A 9 5.86 8.28 -3.89
N ILE A 10 4.72 8.75 -4.41
CA ILE A 10 3.40 8.21 -4.06
C ILE A 10 3.29 6.75 -4.49
N ARG A 11 3.75 6.40 -5.69
CA ARG A 11 3.75 5.00 -6.17
C ARG A 11 4.64 4.11 -5.32
N ASP A 12 5.83 4.58 -4.97
CA ASP A 12 6.77 3.82 -4.14
C ASP A 12 6.20 3.58 -2.74
N GLN A 13 5.61 4.62 -2.14
CA GLN A 13 4.95 4.48 -0.84
C GLN A 13 3.74 3.56 -0.90
N LEU A 14 2.97 3.62 -2.00
CA LEU A 14 1.82 2.75 -2.19
C LEU A 14 2.23 1.29 -2.43
N ALA A 15 3.35 1.05 -3.12
CA ALA A 15 3.94 -0.27 -3.28
C ALA A 15 4.46 -0.81 -1.94
N ALA A 16 4.98 0.08 -1.10
CA ALA A 16 5.45 -0.24 0.23
C ALA A 16 4.28 -0.60 1.17
N ASP A 17 3.41 0.36 1.44
CA ASP A 17 2.43 0.21 2.51
C ASP A 17 1.09 -0.39 2.04
N GLY A 18 0.89 -0.52 0.72
CA GLY A 18 -0.37 -0.93 0.10
C GLY A 18 -1.48 0.13 0.15
N LYS A 19 -1.29 1.19 0.95
CA LYS A 19 -2.20 2.33 1.11
C LYS A 19 -1.41 3.60 1.42
N VAL A 20 -1.99 4.75 1.10
CA VAL A 20 -1.45 6.06 1.44
C VAL A 20 -2.56 7.00 1.88
N LEU A 21 -2.26 7.89 2.83
CA LEU A 21 -3.18 8.94 3.30
C LEU A 21 -2.73 10.30 2.78
N ALA A 22 -3.69 11.10 2.31
CA ALA A 22 -3.39 12.40 1.71
C ALA A 22 -2.75 13.36 2.72
N GLY A 23 -3.22 13.34 3.98
CA GLY A 23 -2.65 14.16 5.06
C GLY A 23 -1.19 13.80 5.38
N GLU A 24 -0.87 12.51 5.48
CA GLU A 24 0.50 12.06 5.76
C GLU A 24 1.46 12.43 4.62
N LEU A 25 1.04 12.21 3.38
CA LEU A 25 1.80 12.60 2.19
C LEU A 25 1.99 14.13 2.13
N ALA A 26 0.98 14.90 2.49
CA ALA A 26 1.04 16.36 2.51
C ALA A 26 2.10 16.85 3.52
N SER A 27 2.06 16.33 4.74
CA SER A 27 3.08 16.61 5.76
C SER A 27 4.48 16.18 5.32
N ARG A 28 4.62 15.02 4.69
CA ARG A 28 5.92 14.48 4.26
C ARG A 28 6.53 15.26 3.08
N PHE A 29 5.71 15.67 2.12
CA PHE A 29 6.18 16.40 0.93
C PHE A 29 6.22 17.91 1.13
N GLY A 30 5.72 18.42 2.25
CA GLY A 30 5.63 19.86 2.52
C GLY A 30 4.68 20.58 1.56
N VAL A 31 3.60 19.90 1.13
CA VAL A 31 2.59 20.45 0.22
C VAL A 31 1.21 20.43 0.87
N SER A 32 0.24 21.14 0.29
CA SER A 32 -1.13 21.10 0.78
C SER A 32 -1.79 19.74 0.54
N GLU A 33 -2.75 19.39 1.39
CA GLU A 33 -3.55 18.17 1.18
C GLU A 33 -4.35 18.21 -0.12
N ASP A 34 -4.81 19.40 -0.56
CA ASP A 34 -5.47 19.53 -1.87
C ASP A 34 -4.55 19.17 -3.04
N THR A 35 -3.27 19.56 -2.96
CA THR A 35 -2.23 19.18 -3.94
C THR A 35 -2.13 17.67 -4.05
N VAL A 36 -1.96 16.98 -2.91
CA VAL A 36 -1.89 15.51 -2.89
C VAL A 36 -3.18 14.88 -3.41
N ARG A 37 -4.35 15.39 -3.00
CA ARG A 37 -5.64 14.90 -3.50
C ARG A 37 -5.79 15.09 -5.01
N ARG A 38 -5.12 16.09 -5.61
CA ARG A 38 -5.07 16.29 -7.06
C ARG A 38 -4.15 15.27 -7.73
N ASP A 39 -2.98 15.02 -7.17
CA ASP A 39 -2.07 13.97 -7.67
C ASP A 39 -2.73 12.59 -7.62
N LEU A 40 -3.35 12.24 -6.49
CA LEU A 40 -4.10 10.99 -6.34
C LEU A 40 -5.27 10.88 -7.33
N ARG A 41 -5.87 12.00 -7.76
CA ARG A 41 -6.88 12.00 -8.83
C ARG A 41 -6.27 11.63 -10.17
N GLU A 42 -5.14 12.21 -10.51
CA GLU A 42 -4.47 11.97 -11.79
C GLU A 42 -3.95 10.54 -11.88
N LEU A 43 -3.30 10.05 -10.82
CA LEU A 43 -2.83 8.66 -10.73
C LEU A 43 -3.98 7.64 -10.77
N ALA A 44 -5.12 7.97 -10.14
CA ALA A 44 -6.32 7.13 -10.22
C ALA A 44 -6.91 7.10 -11.65
N LYS A 45 -6.97 8.26 -12.32
CA LYS A 45 -7.43 8.34 -13.72
C LYS A 45 -6.53 7.56 -14.67
N ALA A 46 -5.23 7.52 -14.39
CA ALA A 46 -4.26 6.70 -15.11
C ALA A 46 -4.31 5.20 -14.75
N GLY A 47 -5.21 4.78 -13.85
CA GLY A 47 -5.38 3.38 -13.45
C GLY A 47 -4.28 2.84 -12.53
N GLN A 48 -3.35 3.69 -12.06
CA GLN A 48 -2.18 3.27 -11.29
C GLN A 48 -2.52 2.99 -9.82
N LEU A 49 -3.60 3.56 -9.30
CA LEU A 49 -4.09 3.36 -7.94
C LEU A 49 -5.61 3.46 -7.85
N ARG A 50 -6.19 3.07 -6.72
CA ARG A 50 -7.61 3.25 -6.42
C ARG A 50 -7.75 4.30 -5.33
N ARG A 51 -8.49 5.37 -5.62
CA ARG A 51 -8.80 6.38 -4.60
C ARG A 51 -9.82 5.87 -3.59
N VAL A 52 -9.65 6.25 -2.34
CA VAL A 52 -10.60 6.05 -1.24
C VAL A 52 -10.85 7.38 -0.52
N TYR A 53 -11.71 7.38 0.51
CA TYR A 53 -11.89 8.58 1.32
C TYR A 53 -10.57 8.93 2.05
N GLY A 54 -10.07 10.15 1.84
CA GLY A 54 -8.86 10.65 2.49
C GLY A 54 -7.52 10.12 1.95
N GLY A 55 -7.50 9.29 0.90
CA GLY A 55 -6.25 8.70 0.42
C GLY A 55 -6.40 7.79 -0.80
N ALA A 56 -5.48 6.84 -0.94
CA ALA A 56 -5.48 5.85 -2.02
C ALA A 56 -4.99 4.49 -1.53
N ILE A 57 -5.45 3.44 -2.20
CA ILE A 57 -5.01 2.05 -2.03
C ILE A 57 -4.50 1.51 -3.36
N ALA A 58 -3.68 0.47 -3.31
CA ALA A 58 -3.22 -0.23 -4.50
C ALA A 58 -4.41 -0.72 -5.33
N SER A 59 -4.51 -0.33 -6.61
CA SER A 59 -5.46 -0.95 -7.54
C SER A 59 -4.95 -2.34 -7.87
N ALA A 60 -5.75 -3.40 -7.70
CA ALA A 60 -5.37 -4.73 -8.22
C ALA A 60 -5.33 -4.65 -9.76
N PRO A 61 -4.13 -4.55 -10.37
CA PRO A 61 -3.04 -5.52 -10.26
C PRO A 61 -1.70 -5.02 -9.69
N PHE A 62 -1.63 -3.89 -8.98
CA PHE A 62 -0.49 -3.55 -8.10
C PHE A 62 -0.35 -4.51 -6.90
N ALA A 63 -1.29 -5.45 -6.73
CA ALA A 63 -1.09 -6.68 -5.97
C ALA A 63 0.00 -7.61 -6.57
N ALA A 64 0.55 -7.27 -7.75
CA ALA A 64 1.71 -7.90 -8.37
C ALA A 64 3.06 -7.45 -7.78
N ALA A 65 3.08 -6.81 -6.61
CA ALA A 65 4.30 -6.84 -5.81
C ALA A 65 4.66 -8.32 -5.59
N SER A 66 5.83 -8.73 -6.09
CA SER A 66 6.28 -10.10 -5.98
C SER A 66 6.22 -10.55 -4.51
N VAL A 67 6.11 -11.85 -4.25
CA VAL A 67 6.13 -12.36 -2.86
C VAL A 67 7.29 -11.73 -2.09
N GLY A 68 8.47 -11.61 -2.71
CA GLY A 68 9.65 -10.96 -2.14
C GLY A 68 9.47 -9.47 -1.80
N GLN A 69 8.79 -8.69 -2.64
CA GLN A 69 8.52 -7.27 -2.32
C GLN A 69 7.51 -7.12 -1.17
N ARG A 70 6.56 -8.06 -1.02
CA ARG A 70 5.61 -8.06 0.09
C ARG A 70 6.16 -8.67 1.36
N SER A 71 7.22 -9.48 1.28
CA SER A 71 7.82 -10.15 2.45
C SER A 71 8.25 -9.16 3.53
N GLY A 72 8.72 -7.96 3.16
CA GLY A 72 9.18 -6.93 4.10
C GLY A 72 8.09 -6.05 4.72
N HIS A 73 6.85 -6.11 4.25
CA HIS A 73 5.77 -5.26 4.76
C HIS A 73 4.98 -5.92 5.88
N ALA A 74 4.69 -5.14 6.93
CA ALA A 74 3.87 -5.54 8.06
C ALA A 74 4.31 -6.90 8.63
N VAL A 75 5.63 -7.10 8.74
CA VAL A 75 6.25 -8.39 9.14
C VAL A 75 5.76 -8.80 10.53
N GLU A 76 5.70 -7.84 11.46
CA GLU A 76 5.27 -8.10 12.82
C GLU A 76 3.79 -8.48 12.90
N GLU A 77 2.92 -7.79 12.15
CA GLU A 77 1.50 -8.13 12.03
C GLU A 77 1.30 -9.52 11.43
N LYS A 78 2.03 -9.84 10.35
CA LYS A 78 2.00 -11.17 9.73
C LYS A 78 2.48 -12.25 10.69
N ALA A 79 3.54 -11.99 11.44
CA ALA A 79 4.03 -12.92 12.45
C ALA A 79 3.02 -13.12 13.58
N ARG A 80 2.33 -12.05 14.01
CA ARG A 80 1.26 -12.12 15.02
C ARG A 80 0.08 -12.95 14.53
N LEU A 81 -0.34 -12.73 13.28
CA LEU A 81 -1.42 -13.49 12.65
C LEU A 81 -1.05 -14.96 12.46
N ALA A 82 0.19 -15.23 12.02
CA ALA A 82 0.69 -16.60 11.87
C ALA A 82 0.70 -17.36 13.20
N ARG A 83 1.15 -16.74 14.30
CA ARG A 83 1.11 -17.37 15.64
C ARG A 83 -0.30 -17.76 16.06
N ALA A 84 -1.28 -16.91 15.80
CA ALA A 84 -2.68 -17.24 16.07
C ALA A 84 -3.19 -18.38 15.18
N ALA A 85 -2.88 -18.33 13.88
CA ALA A 85 -3.31 -19.33 12.90
C ALA A 85 -2.71 -20.72 13.16
N VAL A 86 -1.44 -20.80 13.59
CA VAL A 86 -0.78 -22.06 13.94
C VAL A 86 -1.52 -22.79 15.06
N GLY A 87 -2.10 -22.06 16.03
CA GLY A 87 -2.90 -22.67 17.09
C GLY A 87 -4.22 -23.30 16.64
N LEU A 88 -4.64 -23.07 15.39
CA LEU A 88 -5.84 -23.64 14.80
C LEU A 88 -5.58 -24.92 14.00
N LEU A 89 -4.30 -25.22 13.70
CA LEU A 89 -3.93 -26.39 12.93
C LEU A 89 -3.97 -27.65 13.79
N VAL A 90 -4.47 -28.73 13.21
CA VAL A 90 -4.52 -30.04 13.86
C VAL A 90 -3.75 -31.09 13.04
N ALA A 91 -3.38 -32.20 13.69
CA ALA A 91 -2.68 -33.28 13.03
C ALA A 91 -3.54 -33.86 11.89
N GLY A 92 -2.97 -33.91 10.68
CA GLY A 92 -3.66 -34.36 9.47
C GLY A 92 -4.11 -33.24 8.54
N ASP A 93 -3.96 -31.96 8.95
CA ASP A 93 -4.23 -30.83 8.08
C ASP A 93 -3.21 -30.72 6.94
N PHE A 94 -3.69 -30.31 5.76
CA PHE A 94 -2.85 -29.98 4.61
C PHE A 94 -2.82 -28.47 4.41
N LEU A 95 -1.62 -27.91 4.45
CA LEU A 95 -1.39 -26.49 4.20
C LEU A 95 -0.88 -26.30 2.78
N PHE A 96 -1.53 -25.40 2.02
CA PHE A 96 -1.10 -24.98 0.69
C PHE A 96 -0.60 -23.53 0.78
N ILE A 97 0.59 -23.26 0.26
CA ILE A 97 1.29 -21.96 0.34
C ILE A 97 1.73 -21.46 -1.03
#